data_AF-A0A1Z9RS39-F1
#
_entry.id   AF-A0A1Z9RS39-F1
#
_cell.length_a   1.000
_cell.length_b   1.000
_cell.length_c   1.000
_cell.angle_alpha   90.00
_cell.angle_beta   90.00
_cell.angle_gamma   90.00
#
_symmetry.space_group_name_H-M   'P 1'
#
loop_
_entity.id
_entity.type
_entity.pdbx_description
1 polymer ?
#
loop_
_entity_poly.entity_id
_entity_poly.type
_entity_poly.pdbx_seq_one_letter_code
_entity_poly.pdbx_strand_id
1 'polypeptide(L)'
;MPAFVSRLDVNSDAYQKNRSEQLENIELLHQLQARAKAASEKRRPRFEERGQLTPRDRLARLLDVGMPFVELFNLASYCVDDPNRETSLPGASILAGIGYISGVRSMICVDDSGINAGAATERGFD
;
A
#
# COMPACT_ATOMS: atom_id res chain seq x y z
N MET A 1 13.93 -31.88 12.20
CA MET A 1 14.83 -30.80 11.75
C MET A 1 15.63 -30.32 12.94
N PRO A 2 16.96 -30.15 12.84
CA PRO A 2 17.72 -29.55 13.92
C PRO A 2 17.29 -28.09 14.11
N ALA A 3 17.18 -27.66 15.36
CA ALA A 3 16.84 -26.28 15.69
C ALA A 3 18.01 -25.36 15.33
N PHE A 4 17.72 -24.24 14.65
CA PHE A 4 18.71 -23.20 14.42
C PHE A 4 18.94 -22.42 15.72
N VAL A 5 20.19 -22.29 16.15
CA VAL A 5 20.59 -21.44 17.28
C VAL A 5 21.18 -20.16 16.74
N SER A 6 20.45 -19.05 16.91
CA SER A 6 20.93 -17.73 16.52
C SER A 6 22.17 -17.34 17.32
N ARG A 7 23.14 -16.71 16.64
CA ARG A 7 24.33 -16.11 17.26
C ARG A 7 24.19 -14.60 17.46
N LEU A 8 23.01 -14.06 17.20
CA LEU A 8 22.73 -12.64 17.28
C LEU A 8 22.53 -12.22 18.74
N ASP A 9 23.34 -11.28 19.21
CA ASP A 9 23.18 -10.66 20.53
C ASP A 9 22.29 -9.41 20.42
N VAL A 10 21.08 -9.52 20.96
CA VAL A 10 20.07 -8.46 20.95
C VAL A 10 20.41 -7.29 21.89
N ASN A 11 21.38 -7.44 22.80
CA ASN A 11 21.80 -6.38 23.71
C ASN A 11 23.04 -5.62 23.21
N SER A 12 23.64 -6.08 22.12
CA SER A 12 24.82 -5.43 21.55
C SER A 12 24.48 -4.06 20.93
N ASP A 13 25.41 -3.12 21.01
CA ASP A 13 25.27 -1.79 20.39
C ASP A 13 25.02 -1.89 18.87
N ALA A 14 25.67 -2.85 18.20
CA ALA A 14 25.49 -3.10 16.78
C ALA A 14 24.06 -3.53 16.44
N TYR A 15 23.45 -4.40 17.25
CA TYR A 15 22.04 -4.78 17.05
C TYR A 15 21.10 -3.60 17.25
N GLN A 16 21.31 -2.82 18.32
CA GLN A 16 20.46 -1.66 18.62
C GLN A 16 20.52 -0.62 17.50
N LYS A 17 21.72 -0.35 16.98
CA LYS A 17 21.92 0.53 15.82
C LYS A 17 21.19 0.02 14.58
N ASN A 18 21.44 -1.23 14.18
CA ASN A 18 20.80 -1.83 13.00
C ASN A 18 19.27 -1.81 13.12
N ARG A 19 18.75 -2.09 14.32
CA ARG A 19 17.31 -2.05 14.59
C ARG A 19 16.76 -0.64 14.45
N SER A 20 17.43 0.38 14.98
CA SER A 20 17.00 1.78 14.85
C SER A 20 16.93 2.21 13.39
N GLU A 21 18.01 2.02 12.64
CA GLU A 21 18.11 2.41 11.23
C GLU A 21 17.07 1.66 10.37
N GLN A 22 16.84 0.38 10.63
CA GLN A 22 15.83 -0.39 9.92
C GLN A 22 14.40 0.10 10.23
N LEU A 23 14.12 0.47 11.47
CA LEU A 23 12.82 1.01 11.86
C LEU A 23 12.56 2.38 11.23
N GLU A 24 13.59 3.23 11.11
CA GLU A 24 13.49 4.50 10.39
C GLU A 24 13.12 4.29 8.91
N ASN A 25 13.71 3.29 8.25
CA ASN A 25 13.36 2.95 6.87
C ASN A 25 11.94 2.39 6.73
N ILE A 26 11.48 1.57 7.68
CA ILE A 26 10.10 1.06 7.70
C ILE A 26 9.11 2.21 7.88
N GLU A 27 9.42 3.15 8.78
CA GLU A 27 8.58 4.31 9.02
C GLU A 27 8.51 5.22 7.78
N LEU A 28 9.65 5.45 7.10
CA LEU A 28 9.67 6.17 5.83
C LEU A 28 8.78 5.48 4.77
N LEU A 29 8.85 4.15 4.66
CA LEU A 29 8.01 3.39 3.74
C LEU A 29 6.51 3.58 4.05
N HIS A 30 6.12 3.49 5.33
CA HIS A 30 4.73 3.71 5.74
C HIS A 30 4.25 5.13 5.44
N GLN A 31 5.09 6.14 5.67
CA GLN A 31 4.78 7.53 5.36
C GLN A 31 4.53 7.74 3.87
N LEU A 32 5.37 7.15 3.01
CA LEU A 32 5.19 7.21 1.56
C LEU A 32 3.88 6.56 1.12
N GLN A 33 3.59 5.34 1.60
CA GLN A 33 2.33 4.63 1.31
C GLN A 33 1.09 5.42 1.76
N ALA A 34 1.16 6.08 2.92
CA ALA A 34 0.07 6.88 3.46
C ALA A 34 -0.29 8.08 2.57
N ARG A 35 0.65 8.61 1.77
CA ARG A 35 0.39 9.74 0.87
C ARG A 35 -0.65 9.40 -0.20
N ALA A 36 -0.54 8.24 -0.83
CA ALA A 36 -1.50 7.77 -1.84
C ALA A 36 -2.90 7.63 -1.24
N LYS A 37 -3.00 7.01 -0.05
CA LYS A 37 -4.26 6.92 0.70
C LYS A 37 -4.83 8.31 0.99
N ALA A 38 -4.03 9.22 1.53
CA ALA A 38 -4.49 10.57 1.86
C ALA A 38 -4.94 11.35 0.61
N ALA A 39 -4.25 11.19 -0.51
CA ALA A 39 -4.60 11.82 -1.78
C ALA A 39 -5.95 11.33 -2.31
N SER A 40 -6.17 10.01 -2.33
CA SER A 40 -7.45 9.39 -2.74
C SER A 40 -8.62 9.87 -1.87
N GLU A 41 -8.43 9.85 -0.55
CA GLU A 41 -9.47 10.14 0.44
C GLU A 41 -9.92 11.61 0.44
N LYS A 42 -9.12 12.54 -0.10
CA LYS A 42 -9.57 13.93 -0.35
C LYS A 42 -10.82 14.01 -1.24
N ARG A 43 -11.06 12.99 -2.08
CA ARG A 43 -12.25 12.94 -2.96
C ARG A 43 -13.46 12.29 -2.30
N ARG A 44 -13.37 11.76 -1.06
CA ARG A 44 -14.48 11.09 -0.36
C ARG A 44 -15.80 11.87 -0.39
N PRO A 45 -15.86 13.19 -0.10
CA PRO A 45 -17.13 13.94 -0.14
C PRO A 45 -17.83 13.87 -1.51
N ARG A 46 -17.06 13.82 -2.61
CA ARG A 46 -17.61 13.72 -3.96
C ARG A 46 -18.12 12.31 -4.29
N PHE A 47 -17.53 11.27 -3.71
CA PHE A 47 -18.09 9.91 -3.80
C PHE A 47 -19.41 9.83 -3.03
N GLU A 48 -19.44 10.38 -1.82
CA GLU A 48 -20.64 10.39 -0.96
C GLU A 48 -21.79 11.18 -1.59
N GLU A 49 -21.53 12.37 -2.15
CA GLU A 49 -22.52 13.17 -2.89
C GLU A 49 -23.17 12.37 -4.04
N ARG A 50 -22.42 11.46 -4.65
CA ARG A 50 -22.86 10.61 -5.76
C ARG A 50 -23.46 9.27 -5.30
N GLY A 51 -23.52 9.01 -3.98
CA GLY A 51 -23.93 7.71 -3.45
C GLY A 51 -22.97 6.57 -3.79
N GLN A 52 -21.69 6.87 -4.01
CA GLN A 52 -20.66 5.91 -4.40
C GLN A 52 -19.75 5.56 -3.22
N LEU A 53 -19.22 4.35 -3.22
CA LEU A 53 -18.13 3.94 -2.34
C LEU A 53 -16.79 4.47 -2.86
N THR A 54 -15.87 4.84 -1.96
CA THR A 54 -14.47 5.10 -2.32
C THR A 54 -13.79 3.81 -2.79
N PRO A 55 -12.70 3.87 -3.57
CA PRO A 55 -11.94 2.67 -3.97
C PRO A 55 -11.55 1.77 -2.79
N ARG A 56 -11.12 2.37 -1.67
CA ARG A 56 -10.74 1.64 -0.46
C ARG A 56 -11.94 1.01 0.24
N ASP A 57 -13.08 1.70 0.28
CA ASP A 57 -14.30 1.13 0.83
C ASP A 57 -14.82 -0.03 -0.04
N ARG A 58 -14.66 0.03 -1.38
CA ARG A 58 -14.97 -1.09 -2.29
C ARG A 58 -14.11 -2.30 -1.97
N LEU A 59 -12.79 -2.11 -1.88
CA LEU A 59 -11.84 -3.18 -1.54
C LEU A 59 -12.18 -3.80 -0.18
N ALA A 60 -12.39 -2.97 0.85
CA ALA A 60 -12.69 -3.44 2.20
C ALA A 60 -13.99 -4.24 2.29
N ARG A 61 -15.00 -3.89 1.48
CA ARG A 61 -16.29 -4.62 1.41
C ARG A 61 -16.25 -5.86 0.52
N LEU A 62 -15.31 -5.93 -0.41
CA LEU A 62 -15.11 -7.08 -1.29
C LEU A 62 -14.41 -8.23 -0.57
N LEU A 63 -13.47 -7.91 0.32
CA LEU A 63 -12.66 -8.88 1.04
C LEU A 63 -13.45 -9.61 2.14
N ASP A 64 -13.19 -10.89 2.29
CA ASP A 64 -13.69 -11.68 3.41
C ASP A 64 -13.13 -11.14 4.75
N VAL A 65 -14.02 -10.88 5.70
CA VAL A 65 -13.65 -10.32 7.01
C VAL A 65 -12.72 -11.27 7.77
N GLY A 66 -11.59 -10.75 8.24
CA GLY A 66 -10.60 -11.51 9.01
C GLY A 66 -9.66 -12.36 8.18
N MET A 67 -9.86 -12.44 6.85
CA MET A 67 -8.94 -13.13 5.95
C MET A 67 -7.76 -12.22 5.56
N PRO A 68 -6.57 -12.80 5.31
CA PRO A 68 -5.40 -12.02 4.96
C PRO A 68 -5.54 -11.42 3.55
N PHE A 69 -5.04 -10.18 3.41
CA PHE A 69 -4.84 -9.52 2.13
C PHE A 69 -3.37 -9.13 2.01
N VAL A 70 -2.73 -9.54 0.91
CA VAL A 70 -1.35 -9.20 0.58
C VAL A 70 -1.38 -8.13 -0.50
N GLU A 71 -1.09 -6.90 -0.12
CA GLU A 71 -0.94 -5.77 -1.06
C GLU A 71 0.28 -5.96 -1.96
N LEU A 72 0.14 -5.61 -3.24
CA LEU A 72 1.19 -5.69 -4.24
C LEU A 72 1.46 -4.30 -4.81
N PHE A 73 2.72 -4.04 -5.19
CA PHE A 73 3.13 -2.83 -5.93
C PHE A 73 2.83 -1.49 -5.25
N ASN A 74 2.82 -1.47 -3.91
CA ASN A 74 2.53 -0.28 -3.08
C ASN A 74 3.48 0.93 -3.28
N LEU A 75 4.59 0.77 -4.00
CA LEU A 75 5.51 1.84 -4.41
C LEU A 75 5.62 2.02 -5.94
N ALA A 76 4.77 1.36 -6.74
CA ALA A 76 4.79 1.53 -8.19
C ALA A 76 4.56 3.00 -8.57
N SER A 77 5.16 3.43 -9.68
CA SER A 77 5.17 4.83 -10.14
C SER A 77 5.75 5.88 -9.18
N TYR A 78 6.32 5.50 -8.03
CA TYR A 78 6.97 6.49 -7.16
C TYR A 78 8.16 7.15 -7.87
N CYS A 79 8.16 8.48 -7.88
CA CYS A 79 9.13 9.33 -8.58
C CYS A 79 9.20 9.13 -10.12
N VAL A 80 8.17 8.55 -10.74
CA VAL A 80 8.10 8.36 -12.20
C VAL A 80 7.41 9.57 -12.84
N ASP A 81 6.10 9.70 -12.67
CA ASP A 81 5.30 10.76 -13.30
C ASP A 81 5.55 12.15 -12.65
N ASP A 82 5.88 12.15 -11.36
CA ASP A 82 6.34 13.32 -10.61
C ASP A 82 7.70 13.02 -9.98
N PRO A 83 8.81 13.61 -10.47
CA PRO A 83 10.16 13.35 -9.96
C PRO A 83 10.41 13.99 -8.58
N ASN A 84 9.53 14.86 -8.08
CA ASN A 84 9.68 15.45 -6.76
C ASN A 84 9.24 14.47 -5.66
N ARG A 85 10.21 13.99 -4.88
CA ARG A 85 10.00 13.04 -3.79
C ARG A 85 8.99 13.49 -2.75
N GLU A 86 8.76 14.79 -2.57
CA GLU A 86 7.82 15.31 -1.57
C GLU A 86 6.36 15.32 -2.05
N THR A 87 6.13 15.43 -3.35
CA THR A 87 4.79 15.48 -3.94
C THR A 87 4.38 14.21 -4.66
N SER A 88 5.35 13.36 -5.02
CA SER A 88 5.11 12.11 -5.73
C SER A 88 4.21 11.15 -4.95
N LEU A 89 3.25 10.54 -5.66
CA LEU A 89 2.31 9.57 -5.14
C LEU A 89 2.69 8.15 -5.59
N PRO A 90 2.89 7.20 -4.65
CA PRO A 90 3.16 5.81 -5.00
C PRO A 90 1.87 5.02 -5.29
N GLY A 91 2.02 3.82 -5.84
CA GLY A 91 0.95 2.83 -6.04
C GLY A 91 0.29 2.87 -7.42
N ALA A 92 0.81 3.65 -8.37
CA ALA A 92 0.32 3.70 -9.76
C ALA A 92 -1.21 3.88 -9.90
N SER A 93 -1.83 4.64 -8.99
CA SER A 93 -3.29 4.84 -8.91
C SER A 93 -4.12 3.55 -8.86
N ILE A 94 -3.56 2.44 -8.35
CA ILE A 94 -4.22 1.14 -8.29
C ILE A 94 -4.05 0.53 -6.89
N LEU A 95 -5.10 -0.13 -6.39
CA LEU A 95 -5.04 -1.00 -5.22
C LEU A 95 -5.02 -2.45 -5.69
N ALA A 96 -3.84 -3.04 -5.75
CA ALA A 96 -3.63 -4.43 -6.19
C ALA A 96 -3.25 -5.35 -5.04
N GLY A 97 -3.71 -6.59 -5.07
CA GLY A 97 -3.28 -7.58 -4.09
C GLY A 97 -3.93 -8.95 -4.23
N ILE A 98 -3.50 -9.87 -3.38
CA ILE A 98 -4.07 -11.21 -3.28
C ILE A 98 -4.84 -11.31 -1.97
N GLY A 99 -6.14 -11.59 -2.07
CA GLY A 99 -7.06 -11.71 -0.93
C GLY A 99 -8.04 -12.85 -1.10
N TYR A 100 -9.08 -12.87 -0.27
CA TYR A 100 -10.14 -13.87 -0.29
C TYR A 100 -11.50 -13.22 -0.53
N ILE A 101 -12.29 -13.83 -1.42
CA ILE A 101 -13.66 -13.44 -1.73
C ILE A 101 -14.51 -14.71 -1.68
N SER A 102 -15.46 -14.78 -0.75
CA SER A 102 -16.31 -15.96 -0.52
C SER A 102 -15.50 -17.26 -0.35
N GLY A 103 -14.39 -17.20 0.37
CA GLY A 103 -13.48 -18.31 0.64
C GLY A 103 -12.50 -18.62 -0.51
N VAL A 104 -12.58 -17.93 -1.64
CA VAL A 104 -11.71 -18.15 -2.80
C VAL A 104 -10.58 -17.15 -2.81
N ARG A 105 -9.34 -17.65 -2.92
CA ARG A 105 -8.15 -16.80 -3.07
C ARG A 105 -8.11 -16.21 -4.47
N SER A 106 -8.11 -14.89 -4.56
CA SER A 106 -8.24 -14.14 -5.81
C SER A 106 -7.18 -13.05 -5.93
N MET A 107 -6.71 -12.82 -7.16
CA MET A 107 -6.05 -11.56 -7.52
C MET A 107 -7.13 -10.48 -7.60
N ILE A 108 -6.88 -9.34 -6.96
CA ILE A 108 -7.81 -8.21 -6.88
C ILE A 108 -7.07 -6.98 -7.38
N CYS A 109 -7.69 -6.28 -8.33
CA CYS A 109 -7.23 -4.98 -8.83
C CYS A 109 -8.40 -4.01 -8.73
N VAL A 110 -8.18 -2.86 -8.08
CA VAL A 110 -9.16 -1.78 -7.97
C VAL A 110 -8.52 -0.48 -8.39
N ASP A 111 -9.08 0.17 -9.42
CA ASP A 111 -8.64 1.49 -9.84
C ASP A 111 -8.93 2.52 -8.75
N ASP A 112 -7.89 3.26 -8.34
CA ASP A 112 -8.01 4.32 -7.35
C ASP A 112 -8.52 5.61 -8.01
N SER A 113 -9.80 5.61 -8.35
CA SER A 113 -10.52 6.78 -8.89
C SER A 113 -10.50 8.03 -7.99
N GLY A 114 -10.01 7.94 -6.75
CA GLY A 114 -9.76 9.11 -5.91
C GLY A 114 -8.51 9.90 -6.31
N ILE A 115 -7.59 9.28 -7.06
CA ILE A 115 -6.34 9.88 -7.56
C ILE A 115 -6.49 10.11 -9.06
N ASN A 116 -6.42 11.36 -9.52
CA ASN A 116 -6.52 11.73 -10.94
C ASN A 116 -7.66 11.04 -11.72
N ALA A 117 -8.79 10.78 -11.05
CA ALA A 117 -9.93 10.05 -11.61
C ALA A 117 -9.61 8.62 -12.12
N GLY A 118 -8.55 7.98 -11.61
CA GLY A 118 -8.12 6.64 -12.01
C GLY A 118 -7.33 6.63 -13.32
N ALA A 119 -6.76 7.77 -13.73
CA ALA A 119 -5.91 7.83 -14.90
C ALA A 119 -4.68 6.90 -14.74
N ALA A 120 -4.35 6.18 -15.82
CA ALA A 120 -3.16 5.35 -15.90
C ALA A 120 -1.89 6.21 -15.72
N THR A 121 -0.89 5.62 -15.08
CA THR A 121 0.44 6.21 -14.89
C THR A 121 1.43 5.63 -15.90
N GLU A 122 2.57 6.29 -16.13
CA GLU A 122 3.57 5.85 -17.13
C GLU A 122 4.08 4.42 -16.90
N ARG A 123 4.10 3.97 -15.64
CA ARG A 123 4.50 2.62 -15.22
C ARG A 123 3.35 1.87 -14.54
N GLY A 124 2.11 2.13 -14.98
CA GLY A 124 0.90 1.46 -14.53
C GLY A 124 0.76 0.02 -15.03
N PHE A 125 -0.38 -0.59 -14.75
CA PHE A 125 -0.68 -1.98 -15.13
C PHE A 125 -1.15 -2.15 -16.58
N ASP A 126 -1.39 -1.05 -17.30
CA ASP A 126 -1.95 -1.00 -18.66
C ASP A 126 -0.92 -0.64 -19.73
#